data_AF-A0A2V8G0B1-F1
#
_entry.id   AF-A0A2V8G0B1-F1
#
_cell.length_a   1.000
_cell.length_b   1.000
_cell.length_c   1.000
_cell.angle_alpha   90.00
_cell.angle_beta   90.00
_cell.angle_gamma   90.00
#
_symmetry.space_group_name_H-M   'P 1'
#
loop_
_entity.id
_entity.type
_entity.pdbx_description
1 polymer ?
#
loop_
_entity_poly.entity_id
_entity_poly.type
_entity_poly.pdbx_seq_one_letter_code
_entity_poly.pdbx_strand_id
1 'polypeptide(L)'
;FGTAQDDQAEIARLVTIIERCARESVDALLAEARLSGRRCRRAGLVVGSVIDPAKVGNLHIRAHANEGRLFRTVLADALAARHIACDVIVDKTLGAASAKALKRTPAQVAKALGEFGRALGGPWRAEEKAAAAAAWMALQ
;
A
#
# COMPACT_ATOMS: atom_id res chain seq x y z
N PHE A 1 -2.87 -15.62 18.79
CA PHE A 1 -2.30 -14.60 17.86
C PHE A 1 -0.88 -14.28 18.31
N GLY A 2 0.05 -14.13 17.37
CA GLY A 2 1.49 -14.38 17.53
C GLY A 2 2.18 -13.63 18.66
N THR A 3 3.05 -14.34 19.38
CA THR A 3 4.01 -13.76 20.32
C THR A 3 5.06 -12.95 19.55
N ALA A 4 5.57 -11.88 20.15
CA ALA A 4 6.72 -11.17 19.58
C ALA A 4 7.89 -12.15 19.40
N GLN A 5 8.52 -12.11 18.22
CA GLN A 5 9.77 -12.83 17.96
C GLN A 5 10.92 -11.88 18.26
N ASP A 6 11.82 -12.28 19.15
CA ASP A 6 12.97 -11.48 19.59
C ASP A 6 14.31 -12.09 19.13
N ASP A 7 14.32 -13.34 18.65
CA ASP A 7 15.50 -13.96 18.07
C ASP A 7 15.88 -13.27 16.76
N GLN A 8 17.01 -12.55 16.79
CA GLN A 8 17.48 -11.75 15.66
C GLN A 8 17.80 -12.59 14.42
N ALA A 9 18.27 -13.83 14.58
CA ALA A 9 18.56 -14.71 13.44
C ALA A 9 17.27 -15.16 12.77
N GLU A 10 16.25 -15.51 13.56
CA GLU A 10 14.95 -15.89 13.04
C GLU A 10 14.21 -14.70 12.41
N ILE A 11 14.29 -13.50 13.03
CA ILE A 11 13.76 -12.27 12.44
C ILE A 11 14.41 -12.02 11.08
N ALA A 12 15.75 -12.05 11.00
CA ALA A 12 16.46 -11.81 9.75
C ALA A 12 16.04 -12.81 8.66
N ARG A 13 15.91 -14.10 9.01
CA ARG A 13 15.44 -15.15 8.09
C ARG A 13 14.04 -14.86 7.57
N LEU A 14 13.09 -14.51 8.45
CA LEU A 14 11.71 -14.20 8.08
C LEU A 14 11.61 -12.93 7.23
N VAL A 15 12.40 -11.90 7.56
CA VAL A 15 12.49 -10.67 6.76
C VAL A 15 12.94 -10.98 5.33
N THR A 16 13.98 -11.79 5.14
CA THR A 16 14.43 -12.19 3.79
C THR A 16 13.32 -12.93 3.01
N ILE A 17 12.52 -13.75 3.67
CA ILE A 17 11.37 -14.42 3.03
C ILE A 17 10.33 -13.39 2.59
N ILE A 18 9.98 -12.45 3.46
CA ILE A 18 9.00 -11.40 3.21
C ILE A 18 9.46 -10.48 2.07
N GLU A 19 10.74 -10.09 2.04
CA GLU A 19 11.33 -9.32 0.95
C GLU A 19 11.24 -10.04 -0.40
N ARG A 20 11.50 -11.36 -0.42
CA ARG A 20 11.32 -12.17 -1.63
C ARG A 20 9.87 -12.19 -2.08
N CYS A 21 8.93 -12.45 -1.16
CA CYS A 21 7.50 -12.47 -1.47
C CYS A 21 7.00 -11.12 -1.99
N ALA A 22 7.46 -10.00 -1.41
CA ALA A 22 7.12 -8.66 -1.87
C ALA A 22 7.62 -8.42 -3.29
N ARG A 23 8.89 -8.78 -3.58
CA ARG A 23 9.47 -8.68 -4.91
C ARG A 23 8.69 -9.47 -5.95
N GLU A 24 8.42 -10.75 -5.67
CA GLU A 24 7.68 -11.64 -6.57
C GLU A 24 6.26 -11.13 -6.83
N SER A 25 5.59 -10.62 -5.79
CA SER A 25 4.23 -10.08 -5.91
C SER A 25 4.21 -8.80 -6.76
N VAL A 26 5.18 -7.90 -6.57
CA VAL A 26 5.31 -6.70 -7.40
C VAL A 26 5.67 -7.06 -8.84
N ASP A 27 6.58 -8.01 -9.07
CA ASP A 27 6.91 -8.49 -10.41
C ASP A 27 5.70 -9.04 -11.15
N ALA A 28 4.91 -9.88 -10.48
CA ALA A 28 3.71 -10.47 -11.05
C ALA A 28 2.69 -9.38 -11.46
N LEU A 29 2.44 -8.41 -10.58
CA LEU A 29 1.53 -7.30 -10.86
C LEU A 29 1.99 -6.45 -12.07
N LEU A 30 3.28 -6.15 -12.16
CA LEU A 30 3.83 -5.37 -13.28
C LEU A 30 3.84 -6.16 -14.59
N ALA A 31 4.09 -7.47 -14.51
CA ALA A 31 4.01 -8.36 -15.67
C ALA A 31 2.58 -8.41 -16.21
N GLU A 32 1.56 -8.53 -15.36
CA GLU A 32 0.15 -8.51 -15.74
C GLU A 32 -0.23 -7.19 -16.43
N ALA A 33 0.20 -6.06 -15.87
CA ALA A 33 -0.01 -4.75 -16.48
C ALA A 33 0.63 -4.67 -17.88
N ARG A 34 1.86 -5.16 -18.03
CA ARG A 34 2.59 -5.19 -19.30
C ARG A 34 1.93 -6.09 -20.33
N LEU A 35 1.47 -7.28 -19.95
CA LEU A 35 0.74 -8.20 -20.83
C LEU A 35 -0.56 -7.58 -21.36
N SER A 36 -1.16 -6.69 -20.56
CA SER A 36 -2.33 -5.93 -20.96
C SER A 36 -2.01 -4.63 -21.72
N GLY A 37 -0.77 -4.45 -22.18
CA GLY A 37 -0.33 -3.26 -22.93
C GLY A 37 -0.16 -1.98 -22.09
N ARG A 38 -0.22 -2.08 -20.75
CA ARG A 38 -0.07 -0.94 -19.83
C ARG A 38 1.34 -0.89 -19.24
N ARG A 39 1.79 0.31 -18.87
CA ARG A 39 3.03 0.53 -18.11
C ARG A 39 2.73 1.28 -16.83
N CYS A 40 3.11 0.71 -15.70
CA CYS A 40 3.05 1.38 -14.41
C CYS A 40 4.24 2.34 -14.27
N ARG A 41 3.98 3.62 -13.99
CA ARG A 41 5.02 4.65 -13.78
C ARG A 41 5.14 5.09 -12.33
N ARG A 42 4.04 4.99 -11.60
CA ARG A 42 3.92 5.39 -10.19
C ARG A 42 3.00 4.43 -9.46
N ALA A 43 3.14 4.37 -8.15
CA ALA A 43 2.29 3.60 -7.25
C ALA A 43 1.94 4.42 -6.01
N GLY A 44 0.89 4.00 -5.31
CA GLY A 44 0.55 4.52 -4.00
C GLY A 44 0.28 3.36 -3.04
N LEU A 45 0.88 3.41 -1.85
CA LEU A 45 0.66 2.46 -0.77
C LEU A 45 -0.21 3.11 0.30
N VAL A 46 -1.43 2.60 0.48
CA VAL A 46 -2.32 3.04 1.56
C VAL A 46 -2.04 2.21 2.81
N VAL A 47 -1.70 2.87 3.91
CA VAL A 47 -1.33 2.23 5.17
C VAL A 47 -2.17 2.75 6.33
N GLY A 48 -2.45 1.90 7.32
CA GLY A 48 -3.23 2.31 8.49
C GLY A 48 -2.50 3.31 9.40
N SER A 49 -1.17 3.25 9.45
CA SER A 49 -0.36 4.14 10.29
C SER A 49 1.08 4.24 9.78
N VAL A 50 1.73 5.35 10.12
CA VAL A 50 3.18 5.55 9.95
C VAL A 50 3.92 5.76 11.27
N ILE A 51 3.28 5.44 12.39
CA ILE A 51 3.83 5.61 13.73
C ILE A 51 5.20 4.95 13.86
N ASP A 52 6.09 5.59 14.61
CA ASP A 52 7.36 5.01 14.97
C ASP A 52 7.17 3.93 16.04
N PRO A 53 7.45 2.64 15.78
CA PRO A 53 7.25 1.56 16.75
C PRO A 53 7.99 1.80 18.07
N ALA A 54 9.15 2.48 18.03
CA ALA A 54 9.91 2.82 19.23
C ALA A 54 9.14 3.71 20.23
N LYS A 55 8.12 4.45 19.75
CA LYS A 55 7.26 5.31 20.57
C LYS A 55 6.03 4.60 21.12
N VAL A 56 5.81 3.34 20.79
CA VAL A 56 4.62 2.58 21.18
C VAL A 56 4.88 1.81 22.47
N GLY A 57 4.28 2.23 23.58
CA GLY A 57 4.50 1.60 24.90
C GLY A 57 4.02 0.14 24.98
N ASN A 58 2.83 -0.15 24.46
CA ASN A 58 2.25 -1.49 24.50
C ASN A 58 2.98 -2.45 23.54
N LEU A 59 3.51 -3.57 24.05
CA LEU A 59 4.29 -4.53 23.27
C LEU A 59 3.54 -5.13 22.08
N HIS A 60 2.26 -5.48 22.26
CA HIS A 60 1.45 -6.05 21.18
C HIS A 60 1.19 -5.03 20.07
N ILE A 61 0.84 -3.79 20.44
CA ILE A 61 0.67 -2.70 19.46
C ILE A 61 2.00 -2.37 18.78
N ARG A 62 3.12 -2.42 19.51
CA ARG A 62 4.47 -2.21 18.97
C ARG A 62 4.83 -3.28 17.93
N ALA A 63 4.51 -4.55 18.19
CA ALA A 63 4.72 -5.63 17.24
C ALA A 63 3.96 -5.36 15.93
N HIS A 64 2.68 -4.98 16.00
CA HIS A 64 1.91 -4.60 14.80
C HIS A 64 2.44 -3.34 14.10
N ALA A 65 2.97 -2.37 14.85
CA ALA A 65 3.62 -1.20 14.25
C ALA A 65 4.91 -1.59 13.51
N ASN A 66 5.71 -2.50 14.06
CA ASN A 66 6.89 -3.07 13.39
C ASN A 66 6.50 -3.86 12.14
N GLU A 67 5.46 -4.69 12.22
CA GLU A 67 4.92 -5.44 11.09
C GLU A 67 4.43 -4.51 9.97
N GLY A 68 3.65 -3.49 10.31
CA GLY A 68 3.21 -2.47 9.35
C GLY A 68 4.36 -1.68 8.73
N ARG A 69 5.42 -1.39 9.51
CA ARG A 69 6.66 -0.79 8.97
C ARG A 69 7.39 -1.76 8.05
N LEU A 70 7.49 -3.04 8.40
CA LEU A 70 8.14 -4.04 7.57
C LEU A 70 7.44 -4.15 6.21
N PHE A 71 6.13 -4.41 6.20
CA PHE A 71 5.39 -4.62 4.95
C PHE A 71 5.40 -3.40 4.03
N ARG A 72 5.23 -2.18 4.56
CA ARG A 72 5.32 -0.98 3.72
C ARG A 72 6.72 -0.79 3.14
N THR A 73 7.77 -1.08 3.92
CA THR A 73 9.16 -0.89 3.49
C THR A 73 9.50 -1.87 2.37
N VAL A 74 9.25 -3.17 2.56
CA VAL A 74 9.58 -4.17 1.53
C VAL A 74 8.82 -3.96 0.23
N LEU A 75 7.57 -3.48 0.29
CA LEU A 75 6.80 -3.14 -0.91
C LEU A 75 7.33 -1.89 -1.60
N ALA A 76 7.64 -0.83 -0.84
CA ALA A 76 8.23 0.40 -1.38
C ALA A 76 9.60 0.12 -2.02
N ASP A 77 10.44 -0.68 -1.38
CA ASP A 77 11.76 -1.07 -1.88
C ASP A 77 11.63 -1.94 -3.14
N ALA A 78 10.71 -2.89 -3.17
CA ALA A 78 10.44 -3.70 -4.35
C ALA A 78 10.02 -2.84 -5.56
N LEU A 79 9.14 -1.85 -5.34
CA LEU A 79 8.72 -0.87 -6.36
C LEU A 79 9.89 0.02 -6.80
N ALA A 80 10.68 0.54 -5.86
CA ALA A 80 11.83 1.41 -6.14
C ALA A 80 12.90 0.68 -6.98
N ALA A 81 13.16 -0.60 -6.69
CA ALA A 81 14.06 -1.44 -7.47
C ALA A 81 13.59 -1.65 -8.93
N ARG A 82 12.32 -1.36 -9.24
CA ARG A 82 11.74 -1.36 -10.59
C ARG A 82 11.53 0.05 -11.15
N HIS A 83 12.14 1.04 -10.52
CA HIS A 83 12.04 2.46 -10.88
C HIS A 83 10.60 3.01 -10.84
N ILE A 84 9.76 2.45 -9.98
CA ILE A 84 8.40 2.94 -9.76
C ILE A 84 8.40 3.81 -8.52
N ALA A 85 8.17 5.11 -8.71
CA ALA A 85 7.99 6.04 -7.60
C ALA A 85 6.74 5.66 -6.81
N CYS A 86 6.85 5.58 -5.48
CA CYS A 86 5.78 5.16 -4.61
C CYS A 86 5.51 6.20 -3.52
N ASP A 87 4.26 6.66 -3.44
CA ASP A 87 3.80 7.55 -2.37
C ASP A 87 3.13 6.71 -1.25
N VAL A 88 3.54 6.91 0.00
CA VAL A 88 2.91 6.27 1.17
C VAL A 88 1.85 7.21 1.74
N ILE A 89 0.60 6.75 1.82
CA ILE A 89 -0.56 7.55 2.23
C ILE A 89 -1.22 6.89 3.43
N VAL A 90 -1.45 7.66 4.49
CA VAL A 90 -2.20 7.16 5.65
C VAL A 90 -3.69 7.15 5.31
N ASP A 91 -4.34 6.00 5.46
CA ASP A 91 -5.75 5.77 5.11
C ASP A 91 -6.69 6.86 5.67
N LYS A 92 -6.51 7.21 6.95
CA LYS A 92 -7.26 8.28 7.63
C LYS A 92 -7.21 9.64 6.92
N THR A 93 -6.14 9.91 6.18
CA THR A 93 -5.93 11.17 5.45
C THR A 93 -6.27 11.08 3.96
N LEU A 94 -6.50 9.87 3.44
CA LEU A 94 -6.66 9.60 2.01
C LEU A 94 -7.84 10.37 1.39
N GLY A 95 -8.95 10.48 2.10
CA GLY A 95 -10.13 11.24 1.62
C GLY A 95 -9.81 12.71 1.36
N ALA A 96 -9.12 13.37 2.29
CA ALA A 96 -8.72 14.77 2.13
C ALA A 96 -7.59 14.92 1.10
N ALA A 97 -6.62 14.00 1.10
CA ALA A 97 -5.50 14.01 0.16
C ALA A 97 -5.97 13.84 -1.29
N SER A 98 -6.88 12.89 -1.54
CA SER A 98 -7.46 12.64 -2.87
C SER A 98 -8.30 13.81 -3.36
N ALA A 99 -9.16 14.39 -2.51
CA ALA A 99 -9.94 15.59 -2.87
C ALA A 99 -9.03 16.75 -3.31
N LYS A 100 -7.95 17.01 -2.56
CA LYS A 100 -6.97 18.05 -2.89
C LYS A 100 -6.21 17.75 -4.18
N ALA A 101 -5.65 16.55 -4.31
CA ALA A 101 -4.83 16.16 -5.46
C ALA A 101 -5.66 16.14 -6.76
N LEU A 102 -6.89 15.63 -6.70
CA LEU A 102 -7.78 15.48 -7.85
C LEU A 102 -8.61 16.74 -8.15
N LYS A 103 -8.45 17.81 -7.35
CA LYS A 103 -9.23 19.07 -7.42
C LYS A 103 -10.75 18.81 -7.49
N ARG A 104 -11.23 17.91 -6.63
CA ARG A 104 -12.62 17.41 -6.57
C ARG A 104 -13.12 17.39 -5.14
N THR A 105 -14.43 17.45 -4.95
CA THR A 105 -15.01 17.26 -3.61
C THR A 105 -14.89 15.78 -3.18
N PRO A 106 -14.86 15.49 -1.87
CA PRO A 106 -14.85 14.10 -1.39
C PRO A 106 -15.98 13.24 -1.97
N ALA A 107 -17.17 13.82 -2.13
CA ALA A 107 -18.32 13.14 -2.72
C ALA A 107 -18.12 12.79 -4.21
N GLN A 108 -17.49 13.69 -4.99
CA GLN A 108 -17.17 13.43 -6.39
C GLN A 108 -16.13 12.32 -6.52
N VAL A 109 -15.10 12.30 -5.67
CA VAL A 109 -14.10 11.23 -5.65
C VAL A 109 -14.74 9.89 -5.29
N ALA A 110 -15.54 9.84 -4.23
CA ALA A 110 -16.25 8.62 -3.80
C ALA A 110 -17.19 8.08 -4.89
N LYS A 111 -17.90 8.97 -5.59
CA LYS A 111 -18.77 8.61 -6.72
C LYS A 111 -17.97 7.96 -7.85
N ALA A 112 -16.88 8.61 -8.29
CA ALA A 112 -16.03 8.10 -9.36
C ALA A 112 -15.42 6.72 -9.03
N LEU A 113 -14.92 6.53 -7.80
CA LEU A 113 -14.41 5.23 -7.34
C LEU A 113 -15.51 4.15 -7.34
N GLY A 114 -16.75 4.52 -7.01
CA GLY A 114 -17.90 3.62 -7.14
C GLY A 114 -18.20 3.25 -8.59
N GLU A 115 -18.08 4.19 -9.51
CA GLU A 115 -18.26 3.97 -10.95
C GLU A 115 -17.15 3.08 -11.55
N PHE A 116 -15.89 3.25 -11.12
CA PHE A 116 -14.78 2.38 -11.53
C PHE A 116 -15.03 0.91 -11.16
N GLY A 117 -15.45 0.65 -9.91
CA GLY A 117 -15.76 -0.73 -9.49
C GLY A 117 -16.92 -1.35 -10.27
N ARG A 118 -17.99 -0.59 -10.52
CA ARG A 118 -19.12 -1.07 -11.34
C ARG A 118 -18.68 -1.44 -12.76
N ALA A 119 -17.80 -0.65 -13.37
CA ALA A 119 -17.27 -0.91 -14.70
C ALA A 119 -16.42 -2.21 -14.76
N LEU A 120 -15.87 -2.65 -13.63
CA LEU A 120 -15.03 -3.84 -13.51
C LEU A 120 -15.72 -5.02 -12.81
N GLY A 121 -17.06 -4.99 -12.73
CA GLY A 121 -17.85 -6.17 -12.37
C GLY A 121 -18.18 -6.34 -10.88
N GLY A 122 -18.01 -5.32 -10.03
CA GLY A 122 -18.51 -5.45 -8.66
C GLY A 122 -18.35 -4.23 -7.78
N PRO A 123 -19.18 -4.12 -6.72
CA PRO A 123 -18.95 -3.09 -5.72
C PRO A 123 -17.60 -3.34 -5.06
N TRP A 124 -16.70 -2.38 -5.18
CA TRP A 124 -15.42 -2.42 -4.47
C TRP A 124 -15.59 -2.26 -2.97
N ARG A 125 -14.80 -3.02 -2.22
CA ARG A 125 -14.56 -2.88 -0.79
C ARG A 125 -13.79 -1.58 -0.50
N ALA A 126 -13.65 -1.27 0.79
CA ALA A 126 -12.98 -0.04 1.22
C ALA A 126 -11.52 -0.01 0.75
N GLU A 127 -10.83 -1.15 0.86
CA GLU A 127 -9.42 -1.33 0.52
C GLU A 127 -9.18 -1.17 -0.99
N GLU A 128 -10.06 -1.74 -1.82
CA GLU A 128 -10.02 -1.61 -3.28
C GLU A 128 -10.23 -0.14 -3.70
N LYS A 129 -11.21 0.54 -3.09
CA LYS A 129 -11.44 1.98 -3.33
C LYS A 129 -10.25 2.82 -2.88
N ALA A 130 -9.64 2.49 -1.75
CA ALA A 130 -8.48 3.20 -1.24
C ALA A 130 -7.26 3.06 -2.17
N ALA A 131 -6.97 1.83 -2.62
CA ALA A 131 -5.93 1.55 -3.59
C ALA A 131 -6.18 2.29 -4.92
N ALA A 132 -7.42 2.28 -5.42
CA ALA A 132 -7.79 3.00 -6.63
C ALA A 132 -7.68 4.53 -6.47
N ALA A 133 -8.02 5.08 -5.31
CA ALA A 133 -7.85 6.50 -5.02
C ALA A 133 -6.37 6.90 -5.05
N ALA A 134 -5.51 6.12 -4.40
CA ALA A 134 -4.06 6.35 -4.41
C ALA A 134 -3.48 6.24 -5.83
N ALA A 135 -3.90 5.24 -6.61
CA ALA A 135 -3.49 5.10 -8.00
C ALA A 135 -3.94 6.29 -8.86
N TRP A 136 -5.17 6.79 -8.68
CA TRP A 136 -5.67 7.94 -9.42
C TRP A 136 -4.95 9.24 -9.07
N MET A 137 -4.61 9.43 -7.79
CA MET A 137 -3.75 10.54 -7.35
C MET A 137 -2.36 10.47 -8.00
N ALA A 138 -1.81 9.28 -8.21
CA ALA A 138 -0.51 9.07 -8.85
C ALA A 138 -0.51 9.36 -10.36
N LEU A 139 -1.68 9.60 -10.98
CA LEU A 139 -1.80 10.00 -12.39
C LEU A 139 -1.80 11.51 -12.60
N GLN A 140 -1.78 12.31 -11.53
CA GLN A 140 -1.80 13.78 -11.62
C GLN A 140 -0.43 14.38 -11.93
#